data_AF-A0A6B3C004-F1
#
_entry.id   AF-A0A6B3C004-F1
#
_cell.length_a   1.000
_cell.length_b   1.000
_cell.length_c   1.000
_cell.angle_alpha   90.00
_cell.angle_beta   90.00
_cell.angle_gamma   90.00
#
_symmetry.space_group_name_H-M   'P 1'
#
loop_
_entity.id
_entity.type
_entity.pdbx_description
1 polymer ?
#
loop_
_entity_poly.entity_id
_entity_poly.type
_entity_poly.pdbx_seq_one_letter_code
_entity_poly.pdbx_strand_id
1 'polypeptide(L)'
;MPDLPTPQDAAEAALFSECWDAVLSYADLCTSGSSAGTELAAEAFTHGIHAARAADFGARSTGRRIPRLPWIPLLLAAVRSTAVSWEETGHGNHLDPDLRLWLNSDKAARYVGPPLRRPLALRSLRDMQEPDAALLWLAEVEALPLAQVARRLGLDPVNAAEELAQVRVLFRDRCQRNLLDTPLSSDCRRYARLLDAVTRSQGAEVPEDLSRHLATCVECAEAAACLRLYGGISGLSAALAGGVIGWGGLAYLERRRRAAEAGLLGGRSEAGINTGLTIGEYRPRIGRTAIMVAAVLVSGLALTVSLMPFDGSGNNPSAKGGVTDGKPVMDPSPVLPSGLTVPAGSTPSPVPRQSDAPDPESSPTPADKPDTEPQGTSASTAHAETPQPSPDESAPVSCEVEYDLVNEWPDGFQATISVTSTTAVDGWRIAWSFRDGQQVSQMWDAGFSQDGARVTATAADYNRAVAAGGTVSFGFLASWQGKNEAPFDFTLNGSSCTSPN
;
A
#
# COMPACT_ATOMS: atom_id res chain seq x y z
N MET A 1 4.69 -33.04 -20.03
CA MET A 1 4.93 -31.68 -19.49
C MET A 1 4.86 -30.77 -20.69
N PRO A 2 3.91 -29.82 -20.78
CA PRO A 2 3.88 -28.90 -21.91
C PRO A 2 5.23 -28.18 -21.99
N ASP A 3 5.72 -27.95 -23.22
CA ASP A 3 6.99 -27.27 -23.44
C ASP A 3 6.88 -25.84 -22.88
N LEU A 4 7.67 -25.54 -21.85
CA LEU A 4 7.80 -24.19 -21.33
C LEU A 4 8.29 -23.29 -22.48
N PRO A 5 7.79 -22.05 -22.59
CA PRO A 5 8.21 -21.16 -23.66
C PRO A 5 9.73 -20.95 -23.55
N THR A 6 10.44 -21.29 -24.63
CA THR A 6 11.89 -21.16 -24.70
C THR A 6 12.26 -19.69 -24.92
N PRO A 7 12.93 -19.03 -23.97
CA PRO A 7 13.28 -17.63 -24.11
C PRO A 7 14.23 -17.44 -25.29
N GLN A 8 13.94 -16.45 -26.14
CA GLN A 8 14.72 -16.18 -27.36
C GLN A 8 16.05 -15.49 -27.07
N ASP A 9 16.13 -14.73 -25.98
CA ASP A 9 17.33 -14.02 -25.54
C ASP A 9 17.44 -13.95 -24.00
N ALA A 10 18.58 -13.46 -23.50
CA ALA A 10 18.85 -13.35 -22.07
C ALA A 10 17.90 -12.39 -21.33
N ALA A 11 17.38 -11.36 -22.02
CA ALA A 11 16.44 -10.41 -21.43
C ALA A 11 15.05 -11.06 -21.27
N GLU A 12 14.63 -11.85 -22.25
CA GLU A 12 13.41 -12.65 -22.19
C GLU A 12 13.51 -13.75 -21.14
N ALA A 13 14.68 -14.38 -20.98
CA ALA A 13 14.91 -15.35 -19.91
C ALA A 13 14.81 -14.73 -18.51
N ALA A 14 15.35 -13.52 -18.32
CA ALA A 14 15.22 -12.78 -17.07
C ALA A 14 13.77 -12.34 -16.80
N LEU A 15 13.07 -11.83 -17.83
CA LEU A 15 11.67 -11.47 -17.71
C LEU A 15 10.79 -12.69 -17.37
N PHE A 16 11.09 -13.84 -17.98
CA PHE A 16 10.42 -15.10 -17.71
C PHE A 16 10.62 -15.52 -16.26
N SER A 17 11.86 -15.54 -15.76
CA SER A 17 12.13 -15.93 -14.37
C SER A 17 11.47 -14.99 -13.35
N GLU A 18 11.32 -13.71 -13.69
CA GLU A 18 10.69 -12.70 -12.82
C GLU A 18 9.16 -12.76 -12.82
N CYS A 19 8.54 -12.98 -13.97
CA CYS A 19 7.09 -12.83 -14.16
C CYS A 19 6.33 -14.14 -14.25
N TRP A 20 6.98 -15.27 -14.56
CA TRP A 20 6.29 -16.54 -14.85
C TRP A 20 5.39 -17.00 -13.70
N ASP A 21 5.89 -16.94 -12.48
CA ASP A 21 5.12 -17.36 -11.30
C ASP A 21 3.84 -16.52 -11.10
N ALA A 22 3.92 -15.20 -11.34
CA ALA A 22 2.76 -14.31 -11.31
C ALA A 22 1.76 -14.65 -12.44
N VAL A 23 2.24 -14.91 -13.65
CA VAL A 23 1.41 -15.25 -14.81
C VAL A 23 0.71 -16.60 -14.62
N LEU A 24 1.46 -17.62 -14.21
CA LEU A 24 0.94 -18.97 -13.95
C LEU A 24 -0.08 -18.94 -12.80
N SER A 25 0.23 -18.22 -11.73
CA SER A 25 -0.68 -18.01 -10.59
C SER A 25 -2.04 -17.46 -11.01
N TYR A 26 -2.10 -16.59 -12.02
CA TYR A 26 -3.37 -16.08 -12.54
C TYR A 26 -4.02 -17.00 -13.58
N ALA A 27 -3.22 -17.64 -14.45
CA ALA A 27 -3.74 -18.59 -15.43
C ALA A 27 -4.38 -19.82 -14.77
N ASP A 28 -3.83 -20.28 -13.65
CA ASP A 28 -4.41 -21.35 -12.82
C ASP A 28 -5.75 -20.93 -12.18
N LEU A 29 -5.97 -19.63 -11.92
CA LEU A 29 -7.30 -19.16 -11.50
C LEU A 29 -8.27 -19.15 -12.68
N CYS A 30 -7.78 -18.90 -13.89
CA CYS A 30 -8.61 -18.79 -15.09
C CYS A 30 -9.01 -20.15 -15.70
N THR A 31 -8.50 -21.26 -15.18
CA THR A 31 -8.64 -22.59 -15.81
C THR A 31 -9.14 -23.61 -14.81
N SER A 32 -9.80 -24.64 -15.31
CA SER A 32 -10.34 -25.73 -14.48
C SER A 32 -9.29 -26.80 -14.10
N GLY A 33 -8.03 -26.63 -14.49
CA GLY A 33 -6.95 -27.59 -14.21
C GLY A 33 -5.54 -27.08 -14.53
N SER A 34 -4.55 -27.60 -13.80
CA SER A 34 -3.16 -27.10 -13.83
C SER A 34 -2.46 -27.24 -15.19
N SER A 35 -2.79 -28.26 -15.99
CA SER A 35 -2.23 -28.41 -17.34
C SER A 35 -2.72 -27.31 -18.28
N ALA A 36 -4.02 -27.00 -18.23
CA ALA A 36 -4.62 -25.91 -18.99
C ALA A 36 -4.09 -24.55 -18.51
N GLY A 37 -3.90 -24.38 -17.19
CA GLY A 37 -3.29 -23.18 -16.62
C GLY A 37 -1.86 -22.94 -17.14
N THR A 38 -1.05 -23.99 -17.24
CA THR A 38 0.31 -23.89 -17.78
C THR A 38 0.32 -23.53 -19.27
N GLU A 39 -0.56 -24.13 -20.06
CA GLU A 39 -0.69 -23.85 -21.50
C GLU A 39 -1.18 -22.41 -21.74
N LEU A 40 -2.22 -21.98 -21.02
CA LEU A 40 -2.73 -20.62 -21.07
C LEU A 40 -1.66 -19.59 -20.67
N ALA A 41 -0.87 -19.88 -19.61
CA ALA A 41 0.22 -19.03 -19.17
C ALA A 41 1.32 -18.90 -20.23
N ALA A 42 1.73 -20.01 -20.85
CA ALA A 42 2.75 -20.03 -21.89
C ALA A 42 2.33 -19.19 -23.11
N GLU A 43 1.12 -19.43 -23.62
CA GLU A 43 0.59 -18.71 -24.77
C GLU A 43 0.42 -17.21 -24.48
N ALA A 44 -0.11 -16.87 -23.30
CA ALA A 44 -0.24 -15.49 -22.83
C ALA A 44 1.11 -14.78 -22.71
N PHE A 45 2.15 -15.47 -22.25
CA PHE A 45 3.50 -14.91 -22.14
C PHE A 45 4.06 -14.53 -23.51
N THR A 46 3.98 -15.44 -24.48
CA THR A 46 4.41 -15.19 -25.87
C THR A 46 3.60 -14.05 -26.52
N HIS A 47 2.27 -14.09 -26.42
CA HIS A 47 1.41 -13.04 -26.96
C HIS A 47 1.66 -11.68 -26.31
N GLY A 48 1.83 -11.64 -24.99
CA GLY A 48 2.10 -10.42 -24.24
C GLY A 48 3.42 -9.76 -24.63
N ILE A 49 4.50 -10.54 -24.79
CA ILE A 49 5.80 -10.03 -25.25
C ILE A 49 5.71 -9.50 -26.68
N HIS A 50 5.05 -10.24 -27.58
CA HIS A 50 4.88 -9.80 -28.97
C HIS A 50 4.07 -8.50 -29.05
N ALA A 51 2.97 -8.40 -28.29
CA ALA A 51 2.15 -7.19 -28.23
C ALA A 51 2.92 -5.99 -27.66
N ALA A 52 3.75 -6.22 -26.62
CA ALA A 52 4.64 -5.20 -26.07
C ALA A 52 5.67 -4.75 -27.13
N ARG A 53 6.39 -5.66 -27.79
CA ARG A 53 7.37 -5.27 -28.82
C ARG A 53 6.72 -4.48 -29.97
N ALA A 54 5.53 -4.90 -30.42
CA ALA A 54 4.78 -4.22 -31.48
C ALA A 54 4.38 -2.78 -31.07
N ALA A 55 3.90 -2.60 -29.83
CA ALA A 55 3.55 -1.29 -29.33
C ALA A 55 4.76 -0.35 -29.16
N ASP A 56 5.96 -0.87 -28.85
CA ASP A 56 7.17 -0.06 -28.80
C ASP A 56 7.62 0.42 -30.18
N PHE A 57 7.51 -0.47 -31.16
CA PHE A 57 7.82 -0.12 -32.54
C PHE A 57 6.91 1.01 -33.04
N GLY A 58 5.60 0.91 -32.76
CA GLY A 58 4.63 1.98 -33.07
C GLY A 58 4.84 3.28 -32.29
N ALA A 59 5.30 3.21 -31.04
CA ALA A 59 5.64 4.39 -30.25
C ALA A 59 6.83 5.15 -30.84
N ARG A 60 7.88 4.42 -31.25
CA ARG A 60 9.09 4.99 -31.85
C ARG A 60 8.80 5.63 -33.21
N SER A 61 7.94 5.03 -34.02
CA SER A 61 7.58 5.59 -35.34
C SER A 61 6.73 6.86 -35.24
N THR A 62 5.96 7.02 -34.15
CA THR A 62 5.09 8.20 -33.92
C THR A 62 5.73 9.27 -33.02
N GLY A 63 6.95 9.04 -32.52
CA GLY A 63 7.63 9.94 -31.58
C GLY A 63 6.93 10.10 -30.23
N ARG A 64 5.91 9.30 -29.93
CA ARG A 64 5.10 9.40 -28.71
C ARG A 64 5.49 8.31 -27.74
N ARG A 65 5.93 8.66 -26.51
CA ARG A 65 6.03 7.68 -25.43
C ARG A 65 4.63 7.19 -25.07
N ILE A 66 4.35 5.91 -25.34
CA ILE A 66 3.10 5.27 -24.93
C ILE A 66 3.24 4.94 -23.45
N PRO A 67 2.36 5.45 -22.57
CA PRO A 67 2.33 5.06 -21.17
C PRO A 67 2.02 3.55 -21.09
N ARG A 68 2.91 2.78 -20.47
CA ARG A 68 2.85 1.31 -20.43
C ARG A 68 2.56 0.85 -19.02
N LEU A 69 1.82 -0.24 -18.94
CA LEU A 69 1.77 -1.02 -17.72
C LEU A 69 3.15 -1.62 -17.42
N PRO A 70 3.50 -1.82 -16.15
CA PRO A 70 4.57 -2.71 -15.75
C PRO A 70 4.37 -4.12 -16.34
N TRP A 71 5.46 -4.87 -16.47
CA TRP A 71 5.45 -6.17 -17.14
C TRP A 71 4.43 -7.16 -16.56
N ILE A 72 4.37 -7.33 -15.24
CA ILE A 72 3.43 -8.26 -14.61
C ILE A 72 1.97 -7.93 -14.99
N PRO A 73 1.42 -6.74 -14.68
CA PRO A 73 0.03 -6.42 -15.05
C PRO A 73 -0.22 -6.41 -16.57
N LEU A 74 0.80 -6.14 -17.40
CA LEU A 74 0.70 -6.31 -18.85
C LEU A 74 0.48 -7.78 -19.23
N LEU A 75 1.26 -8.69 -18.66
CA LEU A 75 1.16 -10.13 -18.92
C LEU A 75 -0.13 -10.72 -18.33
N LEU A 76 -0.59 -10.26 -17.17
CA LEU A 76 -1.91 -10.65 -16.63
C LEU A 76 -3.06 -10.22 -17.55
N ALA A 77 -2.96 -9.04 -18.18
CA ALA A 77 -3.91 -8.63 -19.21
C ALA A 77 -3.80 -9.48 -20.48
N ALA A 78 -2.61 -9.98 -20.82
CA ALA A 78 -2.42 -10.93 -21.90
C ALA A 78 -3.10 -12.28 -21.60
N VAL A 79 -3.01 -12.81 -20.37
CA VAL A 79 -3.74 -14.02 -19.95
C VAL A 79 -5.24 -13.89 -20.22
N ARG A 80 -5.84 -12.75 -19.83
CA ARG A 80 -7.25 -12.49 -20.11
C ARG A 80 -7.55 -12.42 -21.61
N SER A 81 -6.67 -11.83 -22.40
CA SER A 81 -6.86 -11.71 -23.85
C SER A 81 -6.73 -13.07 -24.55
N THR A 82 -5.82 -13.92 -24.08
CA THR A 82 -5.68 -15.31 -24.54
C THR A 82 -6.89 -16.15 -24.15
N ALA A 83 -7.43 -15.97 -22.93
CA ALA A 83 -8.66 -16.64 -22.51
C ALA A 83 -9.86 -16.27 -23.40
N VAL A 84 -9.97 -15.00 -23.85
CA VAL A 84 -10.96 -14.61 -24.87
C VAL A 84 -10.75 -15.39 -26.17
N SER A 85 -9.51 -15.48 -26.65
CA SER A 85 -9.17 -16.26 -27.85
C SER A 85 -9.53 -17.74 -27.70
N TRP A 86 -9.35 -18.33 -26.52
CA TRP A 86 -9.75 -19.71 -26.23
C TRP A 86 -11.26 -19.91 -26.33
N GLU A 87 -12.07 -18.98 -25.81
CA GLU A 87 -13.53 -19.01 -25.99
C GLU A 87 -13.90 -18.92 -27.48
N GLU A 88 -13.29 -18.00 -28.23
CA GLU A 88 -13.60 -17.78 -29.65
C GLU A 88 -13.19 -18.97 -30.54
N THR A 89 -12.11 -19.67 -30.18
CA THR A 89 -11.57 -20.82 -30.94
C THR A 89 -12.13 -22.18 -30.51
N GLY A 90 -13.03 -22.21 -29.52
CA GLY A 90 -13.71 -23.43 -29.07
C GLY A 90 -13.00 -24.22 -27.96
N HIS A 91 -11.96 -23.65 -27.34
CA HIS A 91 -11.22 -24.23 -26.20
C HIS A 91 -11.74 -23.73 -24.83
N GLY A 92 -12.88 -23.04 -24.81
CA GLY A 92 -13.47 -22.48 -23.60
C GLY A 92 -13.84 -23.50 -22.52
N ASN A 93 -13.99 -24.78 -22.88
CA ASN A 93 -14.21 -25.88 -21.93
C ASN A 93 -13.03 -26.10 -20.95
N HIS A 94 -11.85 -25.57 -21.23
CA HIS A 94 -10.69 -25.62 -20.34
C HIS A 94 -10.63 -24.43 -19.36
N LEU A 95 -11.47 -23.41 -19.57
CA LEU A 95 -11.54 -22.22 -18.72
C LEU A 95 -12.49 -22.44 -17.55
N ASP A 96 -12.25 -21.71 -16.46
CA ASP A 96 -13.14 -21.68 -15.31
C ASP A 96 -14.55 -21.19 -15.73
N PRO A 97 -15.64 -21.90 -15.39
CA PRO A 97 -17.00 -21.53 -15.82
C PRO A 97 -17.42 -20.09 -15.47
N ASP A 98 -17.01 -19.58 -14.31
CA ASP A 98 -17.36 -18.23 -13.88
C ASP A 98 -16.58 -17.17 -14.66
N LEU A 99 -15.35 -17.48 -15.09
CA LEU A 99 -14.60 -16.63 -16.01
C LEU A 99 -15.34 -16.52 -17.35
N ARG A 100 -15.86 -17.62 -17.87
CA ARG A 100 -16.58 -17.64 -19.16
C ARG A 100 -17.83 -16.76 -19.12
N LEU A 101 -18.59 -16.85 -18.03
CA LEU A 101 -19.74 -15.97 -17.79
C LEU A 101 -19.32 -14.50 -17.72
N TRP A 102 -18.20 -14.22 -17.05
CA TRP A 102 -17.67 -12.87 -16.95
C TRP A 102 -17.18 -12.30 -18.28
N LEU A 103 -16.46 -13.09 -19.09
CA LEU A 103 -15.95 -12.68 -20.41
C LEU A 103 -17.07 -12.24 -21.35
N ASN A 104 -18.25 -12.86 -21.23
CA ASN A 104 -19.45 -12.55 -22.01
C ASN A 104 -20.33 -11.45 -21.37
N SER A 105 -19.84 -10.73 -20.36
CA SER A 105 -20.57 -9.68 -19.67
C SER A 105 -20.05 -8.27 -20.00
N ASP A 106 -20.88 -7.25 -19.76
CA ASP A 106 -20.47 -5.84 -19.89
C ASP A 106 -19.26 -5.48 -19.00
N LYS A 107 -18.99 -6.25 -17.94
CA LYS A 107 -17.85 -6.03 -17.06
C LYS A 107 -16.51 -6.25 -17.80
N ALA A 108 -16.43 -7.28 -18.65
CA ALA A 108 -15.23 -7.58 -19.43
C ALA A 108 -15.01 -6.57 -20.56
N ALA A 109 -16.11 -6.11 -21.19
CA ALA A 109 -16.07 -5.11 -22.26
C ALA A 109 -15.36 -3.80 -21.84
N ARG A 110 -15.39 -3.45 -20.54
CA ARG A 110 -14.69 -2.29 -19.99
C ARG A 110 -13.17 -2.33 -20.19
N TYR A 111 -12.55 -3.51 -20.31
CA TYR A 111 -11.08 -3.63 -20.42
C TYR A 111 -10.55 -3.44 -21.85
N VAL A 112 -11.36 -3.78 -22.84
CA VAL A 112 -11.00 -3.66 -24.28
C VAL A 112 -11.60 -2.40 -24.89
N GLY A 113 -12.67 -1.87 -24.30
CA GLY A 113 -13.40 -0.70 -24.76
C GLY A 113 -12.65 0.63 -24.73
N PRO A 114 -13.36 1.74 -25.04
CA PRO A 114 -12.79 3.07 -25.15
C PRO A 114 -11.97 3.45 -23.90
N PRO A 115 -10.84 4.17 -24.06
CA PRO A 115 -9.95 4.47 -22.94
C PRO A 115 -10.67 5.06 -21.74
N LEU A 116 -11.61 6.01 -21.92
CA LEU A 116 -12.33 6.65 -20.82
C LEU A 116 -13.34 5.75 -20.07
N ARG A 117 -13.70 4.60 -20.65
CA ARG A 117 -14.61 3.61 -20.03
C ARG A 117 -13.86 2.48 -19.31
N ARG A 118 -12.53 2.47 -19.38
CA ARG A 118 -11.72 1.48 -18.68
C ARG A 118 -11.75 1.71 -17.16
N PRO A 119 -11.57 0.66 -16.35
CA PRO A 119 -11.51 0.79 -14.90
C PRO A 119 -10.52 1.87 -14.47
N LEU A 120 -10.87 2.61 -13.41
CA LEU A 120 -10.09 3.77 -12.98
C LEU A 120 -8.66 3.38 -12.63
N ALA A 121 -8.47 2.32 -11.84
CA ALA A 121 -7.13 1.83 -11.45
C ALA A 121 -6.25 1.52 -12.66
N LEU A 122 -6.81 0.85 -13.69
CA LEU A 122 -6.09 0.51 -14.92
C LEU A 122 -5.61 1.76 -15.67
N ARG A 123 -6.45 2.79 -15.78
CA ARG A 123 -6.08 4.04 -16.43
C ARG A 123 -5.01 4.78 -15.64
N SER A 124 -5.21 4.92 -14.34
CA SER A 124 -4.30 5.64 -13.45
C SER A 124 -2.93 5.00 -13.38
N LEU A 125 -2.86 3.66 -13.33
CA LEU A 125 -1.59 2.93 -13.36
C LEU A 125 -0.86 3.12 -14.69
N ARG A 126 -1.59 3.16 -15.82
CA ARG A 126 -1.00 3.44 -17.13
C ARG A 126 -0.45 4.86 -17.24
N ASP A 127 -1.09 5.84 -16.61
CA ASP A 127 -0.67 7.25 -16.68
C ASP A 127 0.54 7.59 -15.79
N MET A 128 1.03 6.63 -15.01
CA MET A 128 2.25 6.74 -14.21
C MET A 128 3.50 6.45 -15.05
N GLN A 129 4.66 6.86 -14.53
CA GLN A 129 5.93 6.39 -15.06
C GLN A 129 6.09 4.91 -14.72
N GLU A 130 6.69 4.15 -15.63
CA GLU A 130 6.92 2.72 -15.47
C GLU A 130 7.56 2.33 -14.13
N PRO A 131 8.65 2.97 -13.63
CA PRO A 131 9.23 2.61 -12.35
C PRO A 131 8.31 2.89 -11.15
N ASP A 132 7.54 3.99 -11.19
CA ASP A 132 6.58 4.32 -10.12
C ASP A 132 5.43 3.30 -10.12
N ALA A 133 4.92 2.93 -11.30
CA ALA A 133 3.87 1.92 -11.45
C ALA A 133 4.35 0.52 -11.04
N ALA A 134 5.61 0.17 -11.34
CA ALA A 134 6.21 -1.10 -10.96
C ALA A 134 6.40 -1.19 -9.45
N LEU A 135 6.92 -0.12 -8.81
CA LEU A 135 7.04 -0.03 -7.35
C LEU A 135 5.68 -0.24 -6.67
N LEU A 136 4.66 0.46 -7.15
CA LEU A 136 3.30 0.32 -6.61
C LEU A 136 2.76 -1.11 -6.78
N TRP A 137 2.89 -1.70 -7.98
CA TRP A 137 2.37 -3.04 -8.24
C TRP A 137 3.05 -4.11 -7.40
N LEU A 138 4.38 -4.10 -7.34
CA LEU A 138 5.16 -5.09 -6.61
C LEU A 138 4.91 -5.03 -5.09
N ALA A 139 4.74 -3.82 -4.55
CA ALA A 139 4.46 -3.64 -3.12
C ALA A 139 3.00 -3.93 -2.75
N GLU A 140 2.03 -3.49 -3.56
CA GLU A 140 0.61 -3.60 -3.23
C GLU A 140 -0.02 -4.92 -3.67
N VAL A 141 0.25 -5.36 -4.91
CA VAL A 141 -0.48 -6.47 -5.53
C VAL A 141 0.32 -7.77 -5.48
N GLU A 142 1.62 -7.72 -5.78
CA GLU A 142 2.49 -8.89 -5.53
C GLU A 142 2.80 -9.10 -4.04
N ALA A 143 2.48 -8.09 -3.20
CA ALA A 143 2.69 -8.10 -1.76
C ALA A 143 4.13 -8.47 -1.35
N LEU A 144 5.13 -8.15 -2.19
CA LEU A 144 6.51 -8.50 -1.91
C LEU A 144 7.05 -7.65 -0.76
N PRO A 145 7.94 -8.20 0.09
CA PRO A 145 8.65 -7.43 1.10
C PRO A 145 9.36 -6.24 0.46
N LEU A 146 9.23 -5.06 1.06
CA LEU A 146 9.75 -3.81 0.46
C LEU A 146 11.26 -3.86 0.19
N ALA A 147 12.03 -4.57 1.03
CA ALA A 147 13.44 -4.80 0.79
C ALA A 147 13.71 -5.59 -0.51
N GLN A 148 12.86 -6.58 -0.84
CA GLN A 148 12.95 -7.32 -2.09
C GLN A 148 12.56 -6.44 -3.27
N VAL A 149 11.51 -5.62 -3.14
CA VAL A 149 11.10 -4.66 -4.17
C VAL A 149 12.19 -3.64 -4.45
N ALA A 150 12.82 -3.10 -3.40
CA ALA A 150 13.92 -2.16 -3.52
C ALA A 150 15.10 -2.76 -4.28
N ARG A 151 15.50 -4.00 -3.94
CA ARG A 151 16.54 -4.73 -4.68
C ARG A 151 16.17 -4.95 -6.15
N ARG A 152 14.94 -5.41 -6.45
CA ARG A 152 14.48 -5.64 -7.83
C ARG A 152 14.48 -4.36 -8.67
N LEU A 153 14.15 -3.21 -8.07
CA LEU A 153 14.05 -1.93 -8.78
C LEU A 153 15.33 -1.07 -8.71
N GLY A 154 16.38 -1.54 -8.00
CA GLY A 154 17.61 -0.80 -7.77
C GLY A 154 17.42 0.47 -6.93
N LEU A 155 16.44 0.45 -6.02
CA LEU A 155 16.15 1.52 -5.06
C LEU A 155 16.95 1.30 -3.77
N ASP A 156 17.23 2.40 -3.08
CA ASP A 156 17.81 2.36 -1.73
C ASP A 156 16.79 1.79 -0.73
N PRO A 157 17.09 0.68 -0.03
CA PRO A 157 16.17 0.06 0.92
C PRO A 157 15.76 0.98 2.07
N VAL A 158 16.62 1.94 2.46
CA VAL A 158 16.31 2.88 3.56
C VAL A 158 15.21 3.86 3.14
N ASN A 159 15.22 4.29 1.88
CA ASN A 159 14.29 5.29 1.34
C ASN A 159 13.07 4.69 0.63
N ALA A 160 13.06 3.36 0.42
CA ALA A 160 12.00 2.68 -0.33
C ALA A 160 10.60 2.91 0.28
N ALA A 161 10.50 3.07 1.60
CA ALA A 161 9.22 3.30 2.29
C ALA A 161 8.65 4.69 1.99
N GLU A 162 9.52 5.71 1.99
CA GLU A 162 9.15 7.08 1.64
C GLU A 162 8.80 7.19 0.16
N GLU A 163 9.58 6.58 -0.73
CA GLU A 163 9.28 6.56 -2.17
C GLU A 163 7.95 5.84 -2.45
N LEU A 164 7.65 4.72 -1.77
CA LEU A 164 6.35 4.06 -1.91
C LEU A 164 5.20 4.94 -1.41
N ALA A 165 5.37 5.64 -0.29
CA ALA A 165 4.36 6.59 0.20
C ALA A 165 4.10 7.72 -0.81
N GLN A 166 5.16 8.28 -1.42
CA GLN A 166 5.05 9.30 -2.45
C GLN A 166 4.36 8.76 -3.72
N VAL A 167 4.66 7.52 -4.11
CA VAL A 167 4.05 6.85 -5.27
C VAL A 167 2.56 6.57 -5.03
N ARG A 168 2.13 6.22 -3.81
CA ARG A 168 0.71 6.08 -3.46
C ARG A 168 -0.05 7.41 -3.61
N VAL A 169 0.54 8.52 -3.16
CA VAL A 169 -0.02 9.87 -3.36
C VAL A 169 -0.11 10.19 -4.85
N LEU A 170 0.95 9.91 -5.63
CA LEU A 170 0.96 10.12 -7.07
C LEU A 170 -0.15 9.31 -7.77
N PHE A 171 -0.35 8.04 -7.40
CA PHE A 171 -1.41 7.21 -7.96
C PHE A 171 -2.79 7.77 -7.64
N ARG A 172 -3.01 8.25 -6.42
CA ARG A 172 -4.25 8.94 -6.04
C ARG A 172 -4.51 10.16 -6.93
N ASP A 173 -3.52 11.01 -7.15
CA ASP A 173 -3.65 12.21 -8.01
C ASP A 173 -3.98 11.84 -9.46
N ARG A 174 -3.48 10.70 -9.95
CA ARG A 174 -3.85 10.15 -11.26
C ARG A 174 -5.29 9.66 -11.27
N CYS A 175 -5.74 8.97 -10.22
CA CYS A 175 -7.12 8.54 -10.06
C CYS A 175 -8.10 9.71 -10.01
N GLN A 176 -7.78 10.77 -9.27
CA GLN A 176 -8.64 11.95 -9.20
C GLN A 176 -8.81 12.61 -10.56
N ARG A 177 -7.72 12.81 -11.31
CA ARG A 177 -7.79 13.39 -12.66
C ARG A 177 -8.60 12.51 -13.61
N ASN A 178 -8.31 11.21 -13.65
CA ASN A 178 -9.03 10.27 -14.51
C ASN A 178 -10.51 10.15 -14.15
N LEU A 179 -10.88 10.31 -12.88
CA LEU A 179 -12.28 10.36 -12.44
C LEU A 179 -12.98 11.60 -12.99
N LEU A 180 -12.34 12.77 -12.92
CA LEU A 180 -12.89 14.02 -13.44
C LEU A 180 -13.03 14.03 -14.98
N ASP A 181 -12.13 13.33 -15.68
CA ASP A 181 -12.18 13.17 -17.14
C ASP A 181 -13.21 12.12 -17.60
N THR A 182 -13.76 11.33 -16.67
CA THR A 182 -14.76 10.31 -16.99
C THR A 182 -16.12 10.96 -17.27
N PRO A 183 -16.81 10.58 -18.36
CA PRO A 183 -18.16 11.09 -18.63
C PRO A 183 -19.17 10.51 -17.63
N LEU A 184 -19.31 11.18 -16.49
CA LEU A 184 -20.21 10.80 -15.40
C LEU A 184 -21.59 11.48 -15.53
N SER A 185 -22.62 10.80 -14.99
CA SER A 185 -23.95 11.38 -14.76
C SER A 185 -23.87 12.61 -13.82
N SER A 186 -24.93 13.42 -13.78
CA SER A 186 -25.00 14.60 -12.88
C SER A 186 -24.77 14.22 -11.42
N ASP A 187 -25.36 13.11 -10.98
CA ASP A 187 -25.28 12.64 -9.60
C ASP A 187 -23.85 12.16 -9.27
N CYS A 188 -23.27 11.31 -10.12
CA CYS A 188 -21.90 10.83 -9.94
C CYS A 188 -20.89 12.00 -9.96
N ARG A 189 -21.11 13.02 -10.80
CA ARG A 189 -20.25 14.21 -10.87
C ARG A 189 -20.27 15.03 -9.57
N ARG A 190 -21.42 15.10 -8.89
CA ARG A 190 -21.55 15.76 -7.57
C ARG A 190 -20.73 15.00 -6.53
N TYR A 191 -20.85 13.68 -6.48
CA TYR A 191 -20.11 12.84 -5.53
C TYR A 191 -18.62 12.73 -5.84
N ALA A 192 -18.19 12.80 -7.10
CA ALA A 192 -16.77 12.74 -7.47
C ALA A 192 -15.93 13.82 -6.79
N ARG A 193 -16.46 15.03 -6.59
CA ARG A 193 -15.78 16.10 -5.84
C ARG A 193 -15.73 15.84 -4.33
N LEU A 194 -16.77 15.22 -3.78
CA LEU A 194 -16.84 14.87 -2.36
C LEU A 194 -15.92 13.69 -2.02
N LEU A 195 -15.76 12.74 -2.94
CA LEU A 195 -14.89 11.58 -2.76
C LEU A 195 -13.47 11.98 -2.42
N ASP A 196 -12.92 13.00 -3.08
CA ASP A 196 -11.57 13.46 -2.78
C ASP A 196 -11.45 14.01 -1.35
N ALA A 197 -12.43 14.76 -0.87
CA ALA A 197 -12.42 15.27 0.51
C ALA A 197 -12.50 14.15 1.55
N VAL A 198 -13.45 13.23 1.37
CA VAL A 198 -13.74 12.16 2.34
C VAL A 198 -12.63 11.11 2.38
N THR A 199 -11.96 10.83 1.25
CA THR A 199 -10.90 9.82 1.19
C THR A 199 -9.53 10.35 1.63
N ARG A 200 -9.39 11.64 1.95
CA ARG A 200 -8.10 12.28 2.28
C ARG A 200 -7.68 12.12 3.74
N SER A 201 -8.64 11.98 4.65
CA SER A 201 -8.39 11.93 6.10
C SER A 201 -8.85 10.61 6.71
N GLN A 202 -8.09 10.13 7.70
CA GLN A 202 -8.50 9.00 8.53
C GLN A 202 -9.66 9.44 9.43
N GLY A 203 -10.79 8.74 9.35
CA GLY A 203 -11.96 9.03 10.18
C GLY A 203 -12.88 10.14 9.68
N ALA A 204 -12.76 10.58 8.41
CA ALA A 204 -13.78 11.43 7.82
C ALA A 204 -15.14 10.72 7.82
N GLU A 205 -16.14 11.34 8.45
CA GLU A 205 -17.52 10.86 8.37
C GLU A 205 -17.99 10.90 6.92
N VAL A 206 -18.39 9.75 6.40
CA VAL A 206 -18.98 9.63 5.07
C VAL A 206 -20.44 10.06 5.18
N PRO A 207 -20.88 11.12 4.48
CA PRO A 207 -22.30 11.51 4.48
C PRO A 207 -23.19 10.35 4.04
N GLU A 208 -24.36 10.19 4.66
CA GLU A 208 -25.27 9.07 4.40
C GLU A 208 -25.70 8.97 2.92
N ASP A 209 -25.90 10.12 2.27
CA ASP A 209 -26.23 10.14 0.85
C ASP A 209 -25.09 9.60 -0.04
N LEU A 210 -23.83 9.87 0.36
CA LEU A 210 -22.66 9.33 -0.32
C LEU A 210 -22.54 7.83 -0.07
N SER A 211 -22.74 7.34 1.16
CA SER A 211 -22.68 5.90 1.45
C SER A 211 -23.77 5.13 0.68
N ARG A 212 -24.99 5.66 0.61
CA ARG A 212 -26.09 5.10 -0.19
C ARG A 212 -25.78 5.08 -1.69
N HIS A 213 -25.14 6.13 -2.20
CA HIS A 213 -24.69 6.17 -3.59
C HIS A 213 -23.60 5.13 -3.88
N LEU A 214 -22.59 5.00 -3.01
CA LEU A 214 -21.51 4.02 -3.18
C LEU A 214 -22.01 2.58 -3.12
N ALA A 215 -23.09 2.30 -2.37
CA ALA A 215 -23.73 0.99 -2.36
C ALA A 215 -24.41 0.60 -3.69
N THR A 216 -24.74 1.58 -4.54
CA THR A 216 -25.51 1.37 -5.77
C THR A 216 -24.72 1.67 -7.04
N CYS A 217 -23.69 2.53 -6.98
CA CYS A 217 -22.87 2.91 -8.11
C CYS A 217 -21.48 2.29 -8.05
N VAL A 218 -21.27 1.23 -8.85
CA VAL A 218 -19.99 0.49 -8.93
C VAL A 218 -18.83 1.39 -9.33
N GLU A 219 -19.01 2.30 -10.29
CA GLU A 219 -17.93 3.19 -10.75
C GLU A 219 -17.44 4.14 -9.64
N CYS A 220 -18.36 4.71 -8.87
CA CYS A 220 -18.04 5.58 -7.75
C CYS A 220 -17.44 4.78 -6.58
N ALA A 221 -17.88 3.54 -6.35
CA ALA A 221 -17.29 2.64 -5.35
C ALA A 221 -15.85 2.26 -5.72
N GLU A 222 -15.60 1.88 -6.98
CA GLU A 222 -14.26 1.63 -7.53
C GLU A 222 -13.37 2.88 -7.38
N ALA A 223 -13.92 4.07 -7.67
CA ALA A 223 -13.20 5.32 -7.52
C ALA A 223 -12.86 5.64 -6.06
N ALA A 224 -13.80 5.43 -5.14
CA ALA A 224 -13.57 5.61 -3.71
C ALA A 224 -12.46 4.69 -3.21
N ALA A 225 -12.44 3.42 -3.65
CA ALA A 225 -11.41 2.46 -3.28
C ALA A 225 -10.02 2.87 -3.79
N CYS A 226 -9.93 3.37 -5.03
CA CYS A 226 -8.66 3.87 -5.59
C CYS A 226 -8.13 5.12 -4.89
N LEU A 227 -9.03 5.97 -4.36
CA LEU A 227 -8.64 7.23 -3.72
C LEU A 227 -8.23 7.05 -2.26
N ARG A 228 -8.72 6.05 -1.53
CA ARG A 228 -8.39 5.84 -0.12
C ARG A 228 -6.88 5.61 0.08
N LEU A 229 -6.24 6.55 0.77
CA LEU A 229 -4.84 6.42 1.21
C LEU A 229 -4.71 5.68 2.54
N TYR A 230 -5.77 5.74 3.35
CA TYR A 230 -5.75 5.24 4.72
C TYR A 230 -7.01 4.42 5.00
N GLY A 231 -6.80 3.14 5.28
CA GLY A 231 -7.86 2.16 5.53
C GLY A 231 -7.34 0.72 5.58
N GLY A 232 -6.04 0.55 5.92
CA GLY A 232 -5.32 -0.71 5.74
C GLY A 232 -4.86 -0.93 4.30
N ILE A 233 -3.78 -1.69 4.14
CA ILE A 233 -3.18 -2.07 2.84
C ILE A 233 -4.24 -2.71 1.91
N SER A 234 -5.25 -3.38 2.48
CA SER A 234 -6.27 -4.12 1.75
C SER A 234 -7.09 -3.29 0.75
N GLY A 235 -7.39 -2.01 1.05
CA GLY A 235 -8.27 -1.20 0.19
C GLY A 235 -7.67 -0.84 -1.17
N LEU A 236 -6.44 -0.31 -1.16
CA LEU A 236 -5.73 0.08 -2.38
C LEU A 236 -5.29 -1.16 -3.18
N SER A 237 -4.74 -2.17 -2.51
CA SER A 237 -4.31 -3.41 -3.17
C SER A 237 -5.50 -4.08 -3.87
N ALA A 238 -6.66 -4.16 -3.22
CA ALA A 238 -7.89 -4.70 -3.81
C ALA A 238 -8.36 -3.88 -5.03
N ALA A 239 -8.32 -2.55 -4.93
CA ALA A 239 -8.70 -1.67 -6.03
C ALA A 239 -7.76 -1.83 -7.24
N LEU A 240 -6.45 -1.94 -7.01
CA LEU A 240 -5.45 -2.19 -8.04
C LEU A 240 -5.65 -3.57 -8.67
N ALA A 241 -5.72 -4.62 -7.87
CA ALA A 241 -5.86 -6.00 -8.36
C ALA A 241 -7.19 -6.19 -9.12
N GLY A 242 -8.32 -5.82 -8.52
CA GLY A 242 -9.63 -5.91 -9.16
C GLY A 242 -9.76 -5.00 -10.38
N GLY A 243 -9.25 -3.76 -10.32
CA GLY A 243 -9.37 -2.82 -11.42
C GLY A 243 -8.45 -3.12 -12.61
N VAL A 244 -7.26 -3.66 -12.40
CA VAL A 244 -6.28 -3.96 -13.47
C VAL A 244 -6.49 -5.36 -14.04
N ILE A 245 -6.69 -6.37 -13.19
CA ILE A 245 -6.83 -7.77 -13.58
C ILE A 245 -8.28 -8.05 -14.02
N GLY A 246 -9.26 -7.54 -13.28
CA GLY A 246 -10.67 -7.82 -13.49
C GLY A 246 -11.11 -9.08 -12.77
N TRP A 247 -11.61 -10.06 -13.53
CA TRP A 247 -12.06 -11.32 -12.96
C TRP A 247 -10.96 -11.99 -12.14
N GLY A 248 -11.31 -12.54 -10.98
CA GLY A 248 -10.35 -13.20 -10.09
C GLY A 248 -9.30 -12.28 -9.46
N GLY A 249 -9.33 -10.95 -9.65
CA GLY A 249 -8.28 -10.04 -9.15
C GLY A 249 -8.06 -10.10 -7.63
N LEU A 250 -9.12 -10.26 -6.84
CA LEU A 250 -8.99 -10.44 -5.38
C LEU A 250 -8.44 -11.81 -5.00
N ALA A 251 -8.86 -12.87 -5.69
CA ALA A 251 -8.33 -14.22 -5.49
C ALA A 251 -6.85 -14.30 -5.86
N TYR A 252 -6.46 -13.58 -6.91
CA TYR A 252 -5.07 -13.39 -7.29
C TYR A 252 -4.28 -12.68 -6.19
N LEU A 253 -4.73 -11.51 -5.74
CA LEU A 253 -4.09 -10.75 -4.67
C LEU A 253 -3.87 -11.62 -3.42
N GLU A 254 -4.91 -12.33 -2.99
CA GLU A 254 -4.84 -13.21 -1.83
C GLU A 254 -3.82 -14.34 -2.02
N ARG A 255 -3.80 -14.96 -3.20
CA ARG A 255 -2.79 -15.98 -3.55
C ARG A 255 -1.37 -15.41 -3.49
N ARG A 256 -1.14 -14.19 -3.99
CA ARG A 256 0.17 -13.52 -3.95
C ARG A 256 0.57 -13.17 -2.52
N ARG A 257 -0.33 -12.65 -1.69
CA ARG A 257 -0.08 -12.38 -0.27
C ARG A 257 0.37 -13.62 0.48
N ARG A 258 -0.37 -14.72 0.36
CA ARG A 258 0.00 -16.00 1.00
C ARG A 258 1.35 -16.53 0.53
N ALA A 259 1.63 -16.41 -0.77
CA ALA A 259 2.93 -16.82 -1.30
C ALA A 259 4.07 -15.92 -0.80
N ALA A 260 3.84 -14.61 -0.63
CA ALA A 260 4.81 -13.68 -0.06
C ALA A 260 5.08 -13.97 1.42
N GLU A 261 4.02 -14.19 2.20
CA GLU A 261 4.08 -14.56 3.63
C GLU A 261 4.81 -15.89 3.83
N ALA A 262 4.60 -16.86 2.93
CA ALA A 262 5.30 -18.14 2.94
C ALA A 262 6.75 -18.05 2.41
N GLY A 263 7.22 -16.88 1.97
CA GLY A 263 8.55 -16.70 1.38
C GLY A 263 8.74 -17.35 0.00
N LEU A 264 7.66 -17.85 -0.62
CA LEU A 264 7.68 -18.62 -1.87
C LEU A 264 7.86 -17.74 -3.12
N LEU A 265 7.73 -16.42 -2.98
CA LEU A 265 7.98 -15.45 -4.06
C LEU A 265 9.45 -15.01 -4.16
N GLY A 266 10.32 -15.58 -3.33
CA GLY A 266 11.78 -15.54 -3.46
C GLY A 266 12.24 -16.49 -4.55
N GLY A 267 12.75 -15.96 -5.66
CA GLY A 267 13.08 -16.73 -6.86
C GLY A 267 14.01 -17.92 -6.62
N ARG A 268 13.91 -18.89 -7.54
CA ARG A 268 14.71 -20.12 -7.69
C ARG A 268 16.21 -19.86 -7.98
N SER A 269 16.88 -18.98 -7.24
CA SER A 269 18.30 -18.63 -7.46
C SER A 269 19.18 -18.69 -6.20
N GLU A 270 18.73 -19.31 -5.12
CA GLU A 270 19.60 -19.57 -3.95
C GLU A 270 19.68 -21.06 -3.61
N ALA A 271 20.20 -21.83 -4.56
CA ALA A 271 20.98 -23.03 -4.23
C ALA A 271 22.42 -22.71 -4.63
N GLY A 272 23.27 -22.53 -3.63
CA GLY A 272 24.56 -21.85 -3.76
C GLY A 272 25.51 -22.49 -4.78
N ILE A 273 26.11 -21.62 -5.60
CA ILE A 273 27.51 -21.74 -6.02
C ILE A 273 28.09 -20.32 -6.01
N ASN A 274 29.07 -20.08 -5.14
CA ASN A 274 29.98 -18.95 -5.26
C ASN A 274 30.80 -19.12 -6.56
N THR A 275 30.28 -18.66 -7.69
CA THR A 275 31.10 -18.35 -8.86
C THR A 275 31.35 -16.85 -8.85
N GLY A 276 32.58 -16.47 -8.47
CA GLY A 276 33.07 -15.10 -8.54
C GLY A 276 33.05 -14.57 -9.97
N LEU A 277 31.89 -14.08 -10.40
CA LEU A 277 31.71 -13.29 -11.60
C LEU A 277 31.49 -11.84 -11.18
N THR A 278 32.39 -11.00 -11.66
CA THR A 278 32.52 -9.57 -11.39
C THR A 278 31.19 -8.84 -11.51
N ILE A 279 30.76 -8.26 -10.40
CA ILE A 279 29.66 -7.30 -10.29
C ILE A 279 29.99 -6.11 -11.22
N GLY A 280 29.26 -5.99 -12.32
CA GLY A 280 29.23 -4.75 -13.09
C GLY A 280 28.68 -3.64 -12.20
N GLU A 281 29.32 -2.47 -12.22
CA GLU A 281 28.96 -1.30 -11.40
C GLU A 281 27.45 -1.01 -11.45
N TYR A 282 26.75 -1.41 -10.40
CA TYR A 282 25.37 -1.00 -10.16
C TYR A 282 25.40 0.41 -9.58
N ARG A 283 25.15 1.43 -10.43
CA ARG A 283 24.90 2.80 -9.93
C ARG A 283 23.50 2.81 -9.30
N PRO A 284 23.35 3.03 -7.99
CA PRO A 284 22.04 3.16 -7.37
C PRO A 284 21.28 4.31 -8.03
N ARG A 285 19.98 4.11 -8.32
CA ARG A 285 19.13 5.22 -8.76
C ARG A 285 19.03 6.22 -7.61
N ILE A 286 19.57 7.41 -7.84
CA ILE A 286 19.51 8.54 -6.89
C ILE A 286 18.02 8.86 -6.66
N GLY A 287 17.55 8.65 -5.43
CA GLY A 287 16.17 8.94 -5.02
C GLY A 287 15.79 10.40 -5.23
N ARG A 288 14.48 10.70 -5.33
CA ARG A 288 13.98 12.05 -5.63
C ARG A 288 14.43 13.10 -4.61
N THR A 289 14.67 12.68 -3.37
CA THR A 289 15.21 13.51 -2.28
C THR A 289 16.63 13.99 -2.55
N ALA A 290 17.50 13.16 -3.11
CA ALA A 290 18.87 13.54 -3.44
C ALA A 290 18.92 14.50 -4.65
N ILE A 291 17.95 14.46 -5.56
CA ILE A 291 17.79 15.47 -6.63
C ILE A 291 17.34 16.82 -6.04
N MET A 292 16.44 16.82 -5.05
CA MET A 292 15.99 18.05 -4.37
C MET A 292 17.08 18.69 -3.50
N VAL A 293 17.87 17.90 -2.78
CA VAL A 293 19.02 18.40 -2.00
C VAL A 293 20.10 18.99 -2.93
N ALA A 294 20.36 18.35 -4.07
CA ALA A 294 21.28 18.91 -5.08
C ALA A 294 20.75 20.24 -5.67
N ALA A 295 19.44 20.35 -5.92
CA ALA A 295 18.83 21.58 -6.42
C ALA A 295 18.92 22.73 -5.40
N VAL A 296 18.69 22.46 -4.11
CA VAL A 296 18.84 23.45 -3.03
C VAL A 296 20.29 23.90 -2.86
N LEU A 297 21.26 22.98 -2.99
CA LEU A 297 22.70 23.32 -2.94
C LEU A 297 23.15 24.16 -4.15
N VAL A 298 22.61 23.91 -5.34
CA VAL A 298 22.90 24.71 -6.55
C VAL A 298 22.27 26.10 -6.44
N SER A 299 21.07 26.23 -5.87
CA SER A 299 20.45 27.54 -5.60
C SER A 299 21.18 28.33 -4.50
N GLY A 300 21.74 27.66 -3.49
CA GLY A 300 22.58 28.30 -2.46
C GLY A 300 23.90 28.84 -3.02
N LEU A 301 24.57 28.09 -3.91
CA LEU A 301 25.81 28.52 -4.56
C LEU A 301 25.59 29.72 -5.52
N ALA A 302 24.47 29.78 -6.23
CA ALA A 302 24.14 30.91 -7.10
C ALA A 302 23.96 32.23 -6.34
N LEU A 303 23.47 32.19 -5.09
CA LEU A 303 23.34 33.38 -4.24
C LEU A 303 24.68 33.92 -3.73
N THR A 304 25.72 33.09 -3.64
CA THR A 304 27.06 33.54 -3.19
C THR A 304 27.87 34.23 -4.29
N VAL A 305 27.63 33.91 -5.57
CA VAL A 305 28.33 34.52 -6.72
C VAL A 305 27.76 35.91 -7.06
N SER A 306 26.50 36.20 -6.68
CA SER A 306 25.85 37.48 -7.01
C SER A 306 26.19 38.65 -6.08
N LEU A 307 27.11 38.48 -5.11
CA LEU A 307 27.52 39.52 -4.14
C LEU A 307 28.97 40.01 -4.29
N MET A 308 29.68 39.68 -5.37
CA MET A 308 30.98 40.32 -5.65
C MET A 308 30.79 41.64 -6.43
N PRO A 309 31.30 42.78 -5.94
CA PRO A 309 31.24 44.05 -6.66
C PRO A 309 32.37 44.09 -7.70
N PHE A 310 32.00 44.20 -8.97
CA PHE A 310 32.97 44.46 -10.05
C PHE A 310 33.07 45.96 -10.31
N ASP A 311 34.28 46.47 -10.04
CA ASP A 311 34.76 47.82 -10.31
C ASP A 311 34.96 48.02 -11.82
N GLY A 312 34.66 49.22 -12.31
CA GLY A 312 34.62 49.55 -13.73
C GLY A 312 35.95 50.07 -14.27
N SER A 313 36.19 49.90 -15.58
CA SER A 313 36.87 50.91 -16.42
C SER A 313 36.85 50.46 -17.89
N GLY A 314 36.51 51.40 -18.79
CA GLY A 314 36.16 51.15 -20.18
C GLY A 314 37.32 50.97 -21.17
N ASN A 315 36.95 50.69 -22.42
CA ASN A 315 37.31 51.49 -23.59
C ASN A 315 36.67 50.93 -24.86
N ASN A 316 35.98 51.81 -25.60
CA ASN A 316 35.55 51.60 -26.99
C ASN A 316 36.63 52.18 -27.93
N PRO A 317 36.78 51.64 -29.15
CA PRO A 317 36.56 52.53 -30.30
C PRO A 317 35.85 51.88 -31.50
N SER A 318 35.11 52.74 -32.20
CA SER A 318 34.29 52.55 -33.41
C SER A 318 35.05 52.19 -34.70
N ALA A 319 34.37 51.53 -35.66
CA ALA A 319 34.22 52.01 -37.05
C ALA A 319 33.33 51.11 -37.94
N LYS A 320 32.32 51.75 -38.58
CA LYS A 320 31.78 51.67 -39.97
C LYS A 320 31.82 50.32 -40.73
N GLY A 321 30.81 49.90 -41.49
CA GLY A 321 29.56 50.48 -41.98
C GLY A 321 28.95 49.59 -43.08
N GLY A 322 27.67 49.78 -43.43
CA GLY A 322 27.02 49.12 -44.58
C GLY A 322 25.49 49.13 -44.48
N VAL A 323 24.86 49.97 -45.30
CA VAL A 323 23.41 50.29 -45.37
C VAL A 323 22.72 49.46 -46.45
N THR A 324 21.50 48.97 -46.20
CA THR A 324 20.36 49.01 -47.14
C THR A 324 19.02 49.13 -46.39
N ASP A 325 18.09 49.86 -47.02
CA ASP A 325 16.86 50.49 -46.52
C ASP A 325 15.64 49.61 -46.17
N GLY A 326 14.71 50.18 -45.38
CA GLY A 326 13.26 49.91 -45.50
C GLY A 326 12.42 49.91 -44.20
N LYS A 327 11.76 51.05 -43.90
CA LYS A 327 10.82 51.37 -42.77
C LYS A 327 9.85 50.27 -42.26
N PRO A 328 9.48 50.28 -40.94
CA PRO A 328 8.24 49.67 -40.46
C PRO A 328 7.09 50.71 -40.32
N VAL A 329 5.88 50.29 -40.70
CA VAL A 329 4.61 51.01 -40.52
C VAL A 329 3.80 50.34 -39.40
N MET A 330 3.08 51.18 -38.66
CA MET A 330 2.19 50.97 -37.51
C MET A 330 1.27 49.73 -37.50
N ASP A 331 0.93 49.35 -36.26
CA ASP A 331 -0.20 48.52 -35.80
C ASP A 331 -1.53 48.74 -36.54
N PRO A 332 -2.45 47.75 -36.43
CA PRO A 332 -3.63 48.06 -35.62
C PRO A 332 -4.09 46.92 -34.69
N SER A 333 -4.68 47.36 -33.57
CA SER A 333 -5.41 46.61 -32.53
C SER A 333 -6.62 45.83 -33.07
N PRO A 334 -7.09 44.77 -32.36
CA PRO A 334 -8.37 44.14 -32.64
C PRO A 334 -9.53 44.81 -31.88
N VAL A 335 -10.63 44.99 -32.62
CA VAL A 335 -11.92 45.58 -32.24
C VAL A 335 -12.75 44.61 -31.39
N LEU A 336 -13.29 45.09 -30.27
CA LEU A 336 -14.44 44.51 -29.54
C LEU A 336 -15.67 45.42 -29.78
N PRO A 337 -16.86 44.87 -30.08
CA PRO A 337 -18.09 45.64 -30.02
C PRO A 337 -18.71 45.61 -28.61
N SER A 338 -19.05 46.79 -28.10
CA SER A 338 -19.88 47.00 -26.91
C SER A 338 -21.29 47.41 -27.30
N GLY A 339 -22.24 47.04 -26.43
CA GLY A 339 -23.49 47.78 -26.19
C GLY A 339 -24.73 46.88 -26.19
N LEU A 340 -25.73 47.00 -25.31
CA LEU A 340 -26.11 47.86 -24.19
C LEU A 340 -27.17 47.02 -23.42
N THR A 341 -27.45 47.08 -22.11
CA THR A 341 -28.08 48.20 -21.39
C THR A 341 -28.25 47.79 -19.92
N VAL A 342 -27.98 48.73 -19.01
CA VAL A 342 -28.22 48.68 -17.56
C VAL A 342 -29.60 49.31 -17.25
N PRO A 343 -30.26 48.96 -16.12
CA PRO A 343 -30.62 50.04 -15.21
C PRO A 343 -30.12 49.79 -13.80
N ALA A 344 -29.64 50.89 -13.21
CA ALA A 344 -29.08 51.00 -11.88
C ALA A 344 -30.17 51.32 -10.84
N GLY A 345 -29.84 51.04 -9.57
CA GLY A 345 -30.56 51.49 -8.37
C GLY A 345 -31.16 50.32 -7.60
N SER A 346 -30.96 50.12 -6.30
CA SER A 346 -30.36 50.95 -5.25
C SER A 346 -30.08 50.04 -4.04
N THR A 347 -28.91 50.17 -3.44
CA THR A 347 -28.66 49.96 -1.99
C THR A 347 -28.32 51.35 -1.43
N PRO A 348 -28.65 51.72 -0.18
CA PRO A 348 -28.39 50.90 1.01
C PRO A 348 -29.45 51.03 2.14
N SER A 349 -29.45 50.09 3.10
CA SER A 349 -29.27 50.45 4.52
C SER A 349 -29.33 49.25 5.47
N PRO A 350 -28.51 49.27 6.53
CA PRO A 350 -28.54 48.33 7.64
C PRO A 350 -29.54 48.79 8.71
N VAL A 351 -30.04 47.87 9.54
CA VAL A 351 -30.77 48.22 10.76
C VAL A 351 -30.12 47.54 11.97
N PRO A 352 -29.83 48.29 13.06
CA PRO A 352 -29.20 47.81 14.29
C PRO A 352 -30.23 47.54 15.41
N ARG A 353 -29.83 46.78 16.45
CA ARG A 353 -30.11 47.11 17.86
C ARG A 353 -29.36 46.22 18.87
N GLN A 354 -28.45 46.86 19.62
CA GLN A 354 -28.21 46.78 21.06
C GLN A 354 -29.50 46.65 21.89
N SER A 355 -29.57 46.22 23.15
CA SER A 355 -28.65 45.85 24.24
C SER A 355 -29.52 45.12 25.29
N ASP A 356 -28.93 44.36 26.21
CA ASP A 356 -29.02 44.64 27.67
C ASP A 356 -28.42 43.49 28.49
N ALA A 357 -27.38 43.82 29.26
CA ALA A 357 -26.96 43.14 30.48
C ALA A 357 -27.54 43.92 31.68
N PRO A 358 -27.68 43.31 32.87
CA PRO A 358 -26.58 43.39 33.85
C PRO A 358 -26.40 42.16 34.79
N ASP A 359 -25.17 41.99 35.30
CA ASP A 359 -24.78 41.27 36.55
C ASP A 359 -25.28 42.03 37.82
N PRO A 360 -25.04 41.67 39.12
CA PRO A 360 -24.09 40.71 39.74
C PRO A 360 -24.59 39.98 41.04
N GLU A 361 -23.61 39.40 41.79
CA GLU A 361 -23.58 39.02 43.23
C GLU A 361 -24.08 37.63 43.67
N SER A 362 -23.57 36.93 44.70
CA SER A 362 -22.32 36.91 45.49
C SER A 362 -22.48 35.79 46.56
N SER A 363 -21.41 35.02 46.80
CA SER A 363 -20.98 34.43 48.12
C SER A 363 -21.79 33.29 48.79
N PRO A 364 -21.26 32.60 49.85
CA PRO A 364 -19.90 32.08 50.10
C PRO A 364 -19.85 30.64 50.72
N THR A 365 -18.62 30.14 50.85
CA THR A 365 -18.08 29.01 51.68
C THR A 365 -18.40 29.16 53.20
N PRO A 366 -18.17 28.17 54.10
CA PRO A 366 -16.80 27.92 54.64
C PRO A 366 -16.45 26.53 55.26
N ALA A 367 -15.12 26.31 55.31
CA ALA A 367 -14.31 25.70 56.40
C ALA A 367 -14.42 24.17 56.67
N ASP A 368 -13.36 23.43 57.04
CA ASP A 368 -12.13 23.86 57.72
C ASP A 368 -10.93 22.91 57.48
N LYS A 369 -9.75 23.48 57.76
CA LYS A 369 -8.34 23.03 57.68
C LYS A 369 -7.91 22.29 58.99
N PRO A 370 -6.60 22.07 59.33
CA PRO A 370 -5.38 21.79 58.56
C PRO A 370 -4.40 20.74 59.21
N ASP A 371 -3.30 20.48 58.48
CA ASP A 371 -1.88 20.26 58.89
C ASP A 371 -1.46 19.13 59.85
N THR A 372 -0.37 18.41 59.50
CA THR A 372 0.98 18.57 60.10
C THR A 372 1.98 17.53 59.55
N GLU A 373 3.12 17.98 59.00
CA GLU A 373 4.42 17.26 58.92
C GLU A 373 5.29 17.72 60.11
N PRO A 374 6.23 16.93 60.69
CA PRO A 374 7.58 16.82 60.09
C PRO A 374 8.40 15.52 60.40
N GLN A 375 9.36 15.25 59.52
CA GLN A 375 10.73 14.68 59.68
C GLN A 375 11.10 13.61 60.75
N GLY A 376 11.78 12.56 60.25
CA GLY A 376 13.14 12.19 60.69
C GLY A 376 13.35 10.87 61.47
N THR A 377 14.31 10.05 61.00
CA THR A 377 15.48 9.46 61.73
C THR A 377 15.77 7.99 61.32
N SER A 378 17.01 7.74 60.92
CA SER A 378 17.63 6.43 60.66
C SER A 378 18.04 5.69 61.94
N ALA A 379 17.95 4.35 61.98
CA ALA A 379 18.92 3.45 62.67
C ALA A 379 18.66 1.98 62.34
N SER A 380 19.75 1.21 62.26
CA SER A 380 19.88 -0.20 61.91
C SER A 380 20.12 -1.07 63.16
N THR A 381 19.55 -2.29 63.27
CA THR A 381 20.20 -3.47 63.90
C THR A 381 19.40 -4.80 63.76
N ALA A 382 20.03 -5.76 63.08
CA ALA A 382 20.14 -7.23 63.26
C ALA A 382 19.02 -8.17 63.82
N HIS A 383 18.70 -9.17 62.99
CA HIS A 383 18.50 -10.63 63.19
C HIS A 383 17.61 -11.23 64.31
N ALA A 384 16.58 -12.01 63.91
CA ALA A 384 16.38 -13.44 64.25
C ALA A 384 15.22 -14.09 63.43
N GLU A 385 15.47 -15.25 62.79
CA GLU A 385 14.53 -16.25 62.24
C GLU A 385 13.64 -16.87 63.34
N THR A 386 12.44 -17.47 63.20
CA THR A 386 11.57 -18.09 62.15
C THR A 386 10.16 -18.31 62.83
N PRO A 387 9.11 -18.96 62.26
CA PRO A 387 8.42 -18.85 60.97
C PRO A 387 6.87 -18.65 61.14
N GLN A 388 6.19 -17.81 60.35
CA GLN A 388 4.72 -17.89 60.16
C GLN A 388 4.26 -17.13 58.89
N PRO A 389 3.12 -17.50 58.29
CA PRO A 389 2.95 -17.65 56.85
C PRO A 389 2.81 -16.30 56.15
N SER A 390 3.62 -16.07 55.12
CA SER A 390 3.39 -14.95 54.19
C SER A 390 2.31 -15.35 53.17
N PRO A 391 1.41 -14.43 52.80
CA PRO A 391 0.51 -14.63 51.66
C PRO A 391 1.36 -14.80 50.41
N ASP A 392 0.89 -15.62 49.46
CA ASP A 392 1.50 -15.79 48.14
C ASP A 392 1.87 -14.44 47.52
N GLU A 393 3.14 -14.05 47.68
CA GLU A 393 3.72 -12.93 46.96
C GLU A 393 3.98 -13.46 45.55
N SER A 394 2.92 -13.39 44.74
CA SER A 394 2.97 -13.64 43.31
C SER A 394 4.13 -12.84 42.73
N ALA A 395 5.08 -13.53 42.11
CA ALA A 395 6.17 -12.91 41.38
C ALA A 395 5.64 -11.77 40.49
N PRO A 396 6.38 -10.66 40.33
CA PRO A 396 5.89 -9.53 39.54
C PRO A 396 5.53 -10.00 38.14
N VAL A 397 4.29 -9.74 37.74
CA VAL A 397 3.75 -10.08 36.41
C VAL A 397 4.66 -9.46 35.35
N SER A 398 5.26 -10.31 34.52
CA SER A 398 6.24 -9.88 33.50
C SER A 398 5.60 -9.45 32.18
N CYS A 399 4.30 -9.72 32.01
CA CYS A 399 3.61 -9.58 30.74
C CYS A 399 2.09 -9.58 30.89
N GLU A 400 1.43 -8.89 29.97
CA GLU A 400 -0.01 -8.95 29.75
C GLU A 400 -0.26 -9.65 28.41
N VAL A 401 -1.21 -10.59 28.37
CA VAL A 401 -1.51 -11.41 27.20
C VAL A 401 -2.99 -11.32 26.84
N GLU A 402 -3.25 -10.89 25.61
CA GLU A 402 -4.58 -10.89 25.00
C GLU A 402 -4.68 -12.06 24.01
N TYR A 403 -5.77 -12.82 24.09
CA TYR A 403 -6.06 -13.94 23.21
C TYR A 403 -7.34 -13.66 22.43
N ASP A 404 -7.21 -13.56 21.11
CA ASP A 404 -8.33 -13.30 20.21
C ASP A 404 -8.63 -14.54 19.37
N LEU A 405 -9.82 -15.11 19.54
CA LEU A 405 -10.36 -16.11 18.63
C LEU A 405 -10.91 -15.39 17.37
N VAL A 406 -10.13 -15.42 16.29
CA VAL A 406 -10.40 -14.67 15.06
C VAL A 406 -11.51 -15.32 14.23
N ASN A 407 -11.47 -16.64 14.09
CA ASN A 407 -12.48 -17.39 13.35
C ASN A 407 -12.48 -18.86 13.79
N GLU A 408 -13.63 -19.53 13.72
CA GLU A 408 -13.80 -20.94 14.07
C GLU A 408 -14.65 -21.67 13.02
N TRP A 409 -14.29 -22.91 12.70
CA TRP A 409 -15.00 -23.83 11.81
C TRP A 409 -15.03 -25.25 12.42
N PRO A 410 -15.79 -26.21 11.83
CA PRO A 410 -16.15 -27.46 12.51
C PRO A 410 -15.00 -28.29 13.10
N ASP A 411 -13.81 -28.21 12.50
CA ASP A 411 -12.64 -29.00 12.91
C ASP A 411 -11.38 -28.12 13.14
N GLY A 412 -11.54 -26.80 13.24
CA GLY A 412 -10.41 -25.91 13.44
C GLY A 412 -10.76 -24.46 13.75
N PHE A 413 -9.75 -23.70 14.14
CA PHE A 413 -9.89 -22.30 14.48
C PHE A 413 -8.60 -21.53 14.16
N GLN A 414 -8.78 -20.22 14.06
CA GLN A 414 -7.72 -19.23 13.94
C GLN A 414 -7.73 -18.35 15.18
N ALA A 415 -6.56 -18.15 15.79
CA ALA A 415 -6.42 -17.22 16.90
C ALA A 415 -5.16 -16.36 16.78
N THR A 416 -5.17 -15.22 17.47
CA THR A 416 -4.03 -14.31 17.62
C THR A 416 -3.74 -14.12 19.10
N ILE A 417 -2.47 -14.13 19.47
CA ILE A 417 -1.99 -13.82 20.82
C ILE A 417 -1.16 -12.54 20.73
N SER A 418 -1.53 -11.56 21.53
CA SER A 418 -0.79 -10.31 21.70
C SER A 418 -0.21 -10.24 23.11
N VAL A 419 1.10 -10.04 23.20
CA VAL A 419 1.83 -10.03 24.48
C VAL A 419 2.56 -8.72 24.67
N THR A 420 2.14 -7.97 25.67
CA THR A 420 2.80 -6.74 26.11
C THR A 420 3.77 -7.07 27.22
N SER A 421 5.07 -6.83 27.00
CA SER A 421 6.11 -7.12 27.98
C SER A 421 6.37 -5.92 28.88
N THR A 422 6.44 -6.11 30.19
CA THR A 422 6.76 -5.00 31.13
C THR A 422 8.26 -4.68 31.16
N THR A 423 9.10 -5.58 30.67
CA THR A 423 10.56 -5.43 30.56
C THR A 423 11.04 -5.56 29.12
N ALA A 424 12.22 -5.03 28.80
CA ALA A 424 12.84 -5.29 27.50
C ALA A 424 13.26 -6.77 27.40
N VAL A 425 12.95 -7.42 26.28
CA VAL A 425 13.26 -8.83 26.02
C VAL A 425 13.95 -8.95 24.67
N ASP A 426 15.04 -9.71 24.63
CA ASP A 426 15.70 -10.13 23.40
C ASP A 426 15.67 -11.67 23.35
N GLY A 427 14.78 -12.22 22.53
CA GLY A 427 14.51 -13.66 22.47
C GLY A 427 13.36 -14.06 23.37
N TRP A 428 12.14 -13.59 23.06
CA TRP A 428 10.95 -14.01 23.78
C TRP A 428 10.54 -15.45 23.43
N ARG A 429 10.04 -16.14 24.46
CA ARG A 429 9.39 -17.44 24.40
C ARG A 429 8.10 -17.36 25.18
N ILE A 430 6.98 -17.57 24.51
CA ILE A 430 5.66 -17.52 25.13
C ILE A 430 5.12 -18.94 25.18
N ALA A 431 4.67 -19.38 26.34
CA ALA A 431 4.09 -20.71 26.48
C ALA A 431 2.72 -20.63 27.15
N TRP A 432 1.79 -21.48 26.71
CA TRP A 432 0.43 -21.59 27.22
C TRP A 432 -0.06 -23.02 27.14
N SER A 433 -1.19 -23.30 27.79
CA SER A 433 -1.83 -24.62 27.77
C SER A 433 -3.24 -24.57 27.20
N PHE A 434 -3.57 -25.57 26.39
CA PHE A 434 -4.92 -25.83 25.89
C PHE A 434 -5.71 -26.74 26.84
N ARG A 435 -7.02 -26.55 26.92
CA ARG A 435 -7.90 -27.29 27.85
C ARG A 435 -8.48 -28.56 27.25
N ASP A 436 -8.81 -28.52 25.96
CA ASP A 436 -9.66 -29.51 25.29
C ASP A 436 -8.88 -30.29 24.20
N GLY A 437 -7.57 -30.40 24.37
CA GLY A 437 -6.72 -31.19 23.45
C GLY A 437 -6.49 -30.54 22.09
N GLN A 438 -6.71 -29.23 21.97
CA GLN A 438 -6.46 -28.49 20.73
C GLN A 438 -5.02 -28.68 20.23
N GLN A 439 -4.83 -28.79 18.91
CA GLN A 439 -3.52 -29.03 18.30
C GLN A 439 -3.16 -27.92 17.30
N VAL A 440 -2.06 -27.22 17.54
CA VAL A 440 -1.55 -26.21 16.61
C VAL A 440 -0.98 -26.89 15.37
N SER A 441 -1.48 -26.48 14.21
CA SER A 441 -1.08 -26.99 12.90
C SER A 441 -0.14 -26.04 12.18
N GLN A 442 -0.30 -24.73 12.38
CA GLN A 442 0.51 -23.68 11.76
C GLN A 442 0.59 -22.47 12.70
N MET A 443 1.70 -21.73 12.66
CA MET A 443 1.90 -20.48 13.38
C MET A 443 2.66 -19.51 12.48
N TRP A 444 2.30 -18.23 12.51
CA TRP A 444 3.01 -17.14 11.83
C TRP A 444 3.44 -16.10 12.86
N ASP A 445 4.45 -15.29 12.51
CA ASP A 445 5.16 -14.37 13.43
C ASP A 445 5.81 -15.04 14.65
N ALA A 446 5.84 -16.38 14.69
CA ALA A 446 6.54 -17.18 15.69
C ALA A 446 6.80 -18.61 15.16
N GLY A 447 7.88 -19.24 15.63
CA GLY A 447 8.01 -20.71 15.57
C GLY A 447 7.26 -21.36 16.73
N PHE A 448 6.88 -22.63 16.60
CA PHE A 448 6.19 -23.33 17.70
C PHE A 448 6.65 -24.77 17.91
N SER A 449 6.55 -25.21 19.16
CA SER A 449 6.53 -26.62 19.54
C SER A 449 5.34 -26.87 20.48
N GLN A 450 4.74 -28.05 20.37
CA GLN A 450 3.64 -28.47 21.23
C GLN A 450 3.95 -29.83 21.83
N ASP A 451 3.81 -29.95 23.15
CA ASP A 451 3.92 -31.21 23.90
C ASP A 451 2.64 -31.41 24.72
N GLY A 452 1.82 -32.36 24.29
CA GLY A 452 0.46 -32.55 24.81
C GLY A 452 -0.37 -31.27 24.70
N ALA A 453 -0.79 -30.75 25.85
CA ALA A 453 -1.58 -29.52 25.96
C ALA A 453 -0.74 -28.24 25.93
N ARG A 454 0.58 -28.32 26.18
CA ARG A 454 1.46 -27.15 26.33
C ARG A 454 2.02 -26.75 24.97
N VAL A 455 1.77 -25.51 24.56
CA VAL A 455 2.35 -24.90 23.36
C VAL A 455 3.42 -23.91 23.78
N THR A 456 4.53 -23.89 23.05
CA THR A 456 5.62 -22.91 23.20
C THR A 456 5.84 -22.22 21.87
N ALA A 457 5.54 -20.93 21.80
CA ALA A 457 5.90 -20.03 20.72
C ALA A 457 7.27 -19.38 20.97
N THR A 458 8.10 -19.30 19.93
CA THR A 458 9.43 -18.69 19.99
C THR A 458 9.56 -17.61 18.94
N ALA A 459 10.24 -16.51 19.29
CA ALA A 459 10.43 -15.38 18.40
C ALA A 459 11.04 -15.76 17.04
N ALA A 460 10.54 -15.12 15.98
CA ALA A 460 11.23 -15.05 14.71
C ALA A 460 12.40 -14.05 14.79
N ASP A 461 13.37 -14.14 13.88
CA ASP A 461 14.57 -13.31 13.96
C ASP A 461 14.28 -11.81 13.84
N TYR A 462 13.22 -11.42 13.11
CA TYR A 462 12.85 -10.02 12.91
C TYR A 462 12.06 -9.38 14.06
N ASN A 463 11.41 -10.18 14.91
CA ASN A 463 10.61 -9.69 16.03
C ASN A 463 11.17 -10.12 17.39
N ARG A 464 12.43 -10.56 17.41
CA ARG A 464 13.13 -11.07 18.60
C ARG A 464 13.25 -10.07 19.73
N ALA A 465 13.46 -8.80 19.40
CA ALA A 465 13.64 -7.71 20.36
C ALA A 465 12.31 -6.98 20.61
N VAL A 466 11.90 -6.92 21.87
CA VAL A 466 10.71 -6.20 22.36
C VAL A 466 11.17 -5.23 23.44
N ALA A 467 10.91 -3.94 23.26
CA ALA A 467 11.22 -2.94 24.28
C ALA A 467 10.29 -3.10 25.51
N ALA A 468 10.68 -2.51 26.66
CA ALA A 468 9.78 -2.45 27.82
C ALA A 468 8.50 -1.67 27.45
N GLY A 469 7.33 -2.23 27.79
CA GLY A 469 6.02 -1.74 27.36
C GLY A 469 5.67 -2.02 25.90
N GLY A 470 6.54 -2.73 25.17
CA GLY A 470 6.31 -3.12 23.78
C GLY A 470 5.43 -4.36 23.68
N THR A 471 4.68 -4.45 22.59
CA THR A 471 3.77 -5.57 22.29
C THR A 471 4.30 -6.38 21.11
N VAL A 472 4.27 -7.70 21.23
CA VAL A 472 4.47 -8.64 20.12
C VAL A 472 3.19 -9.42 19.87
N SER A 473 2.83 -9.60 18.61
CA SER A 473 1.64 -10.35 18.21
C SER A 473 2.02 -11.46 17.25
N PHE A 474 1.40 -12.62 17.42
CA PHE A 474 1.54 -13.76 16.52
C PHE A 474 0.23 -14.54 16.47
N GLY A 475 0.00 -15.26 15.38
CA GLY A 475 -1.23 -16.01 15.20
C GLY A 475 -0.98 -17.45 14.78
N PHE A 476 -2.02 -18.28 14.94
CA PHE A 476 -1.92 -19.70 14.64
C PHE A 476 -3.24 -20.29 14.16
N LEU A 477 -3.14 -21.41 13.45
CA LEU A 477 -4.27 -22.30 13.15
C LEU A 477 -4.16 -23.56 14.01
N ALA A 478 -5.25 -23.96 14.63
CA ALA A 478 -5.31 -25.17 15.42
C ALA A 478 -6.59 -25.98 15.15
N SER A 479 -6.52 -27.30 15.34
CA SER A 479 -7.69 -28.16 15.36
C SER A 479 -8.24 -28.30 16.77
N TRP A 480 -9.54 -28.58 16.88
CA TRP A 480 -10.23 -28.84 18.16
C TRP A 480 -11.23 -29.98 17.97
N GLN A 481 -11.62 -30.63 19.07
CA GLN A 481 -12.66 -31.67 19.05
C GLN A 481 -13.60 -31.49 20.24
N GLY A 482 -14.90 -31.35 19.96
CA GLY A 482 -15.95 -31.28 20.98
C GLY A 482 -16.08 -29.92 21.67
N LYS A 483 -15.01 -29.41 22.28
CA LYS A 483 -14.96 -28.06 22.87
C LYS A 483 -13.70 -27.32 22.44
N ASN A 484 -13.79 -26.00 22.46
CA ASN A 484 -12.68 -25.09 22.17
C ASN A 484 -12.58 -23.99 23.24
N GLU A 485 -12.30 -24.37 24.49
CA GLU A 485 -12.12 -23.38 25.57
C GLU A 485 -10.80 -22.62 25.43
N ALA A 486 -10.80 -21.34 25.84
CA ALA A 486 -9.65 -20.45 25.73
C ALA A 486 -8.42 -21.01 26.48
N PRO A 487 -7.20 -20.75 25.95
CA PRO A 487 -5.96 -21.18 26.58
C PRO A 487 -5.71 -20.50 27.92
N PHE A 488 -4.83 -21.10 28.74
CA PHE A 488 -4.49 -20.61 30.06
C PHE A 488 -3.01 -20.80 30.39
N ASP A 489 -2.58 -20.31 31.55
CA ASP A 489 -1.23 -20.47 32.08
C ASP A 489 -0.15 -19.91 31.13
N PHE A 490 -0.37 -18.67 30.69
CA PHE A 490 0.57 -17.94 29.84
C PHE A 490 1.83 -17.57 30.61
N THR A 491 2.99 -17.82 29.99
CA THR A 491 4.30 -17.43 30.53
C THR A 491 5.17 -16.80 29.45
N LEU A 492 5.89 -15.72 29.77
CA LEU A 492 6.95 -15.12 28.96
C LEU A 492 8.31 -15.46 29.56
N ASN A 493 9.14 -16.18 28.82
CA ASN A 493 10.46 -16.64 29.28
C ASN A 493 10.44 -17.37 30.63
N GLY A 494 9.34 -18.07 30.93
CA GLY A 494 9.12 -18.79 32.19
C GLY A 494 8.53 -17.96 33.32
N SER A 495 8.32 -16.65 33.14
CA SER A 495 7.63 -15.79 34.09
C SER A 495 6.14 -15.69 33.74
N SER A 496 5.26 -15.74 34.74
CA SER A 496 3.80 -15.75 34.51
C SER A 496 3.29 -14.43 33.93
N CYS A 497 2.40 -14.54 32.95
CA CYS A 497 1.66 -13.42 32.39
C CYS A 497 0.25 -13.34 33.00
N THR A 498 -0.31 -12.14 33.03
CA THR A 498 -1.75 -11.96 33.26
C THR A 498 -2.47 -11.99 31.92
N SER A 499 -3.63 -12.66 31.86
CA SER A 499 -4.52 -12.63 30.72
C SER A 499 -5.91 -12.24 31.19
N PRO A 500 -6.55 -11.20 30.61
CA PRO A 500 -7.96 -10.93 30.82
C PRO A 500 -8.72 -12.03 30.08
N ASN A 501 -9.32 -12.95 30.82
CA ASN A 501 -10.06 -14.11 30.26
C ASN A 501 -10.95 -13.78 29.07
#